data_AF-A0A9D6GNX8-F1
#
_entry.id   AF-A0A9D6GNX8-F1
#
_cell.length_a   1.000
_cell.length_b   1.000
_cell.length_c   1.000
_cell.angle_alpha   90.00
_cell.angle_beta   90.00
_cell.angle_gamma   90.00
#
_symmetry.space_group_name_H-M   'P 1'
#
loop_
_entity.id
_entity.type
_entity.pdbx_description
1 polymer ?
#
loop_
_entity_poly.entity_id
_entity_poly.type
_entity_poly.pdbx_seq_one_letter_code
_entity_poly.pdbx_strand_id
1 'polypeptide(L)'
;MTARRTENAVMAKGWPTRWTTPLLALILSACATAGPDYRPPEQSAATAPGATGAFHSAQGPQFAQGELPDHWWRLYADPLLDGLVEQALAANADLRQADANLTLAQAVLQEAEAGRAITTSIAGGETLSRPSGVGQHLPGTIGYDLGLSASYPLDLNGRIKRAIEASHADVEASAAARDYVKVSVAAATARAYAQVCAANYALAVNQRVVALQRDTLGATRRLAKGGRGTAFDVSRAQAAVEEAAAGAEGGAVFVPS
;
A
#
# COMPACT_ATOMS: atom_id res chain seq x y z
N MET A 1 -33.26 87.78 48.00
CA MET A 1 -33.93 86.66 48.70
C MET A 1 -33.39 85.36 48.12
N THR A 2 -32.91 84.51 49.01
CA THR A 2 -32.23 83.23 48.80
C THR A 2 -33.12 82.14 48.19
N ALA A 3 -32.54 81.28 47.34
CA ALA A 3 -32.90 79.86 47.30
C ALA A 3 -31.72 79.04 46.76
N ARG A 4 -31.08 78.27 47.66
CA ARG A 4 -30.09 77.23 47.34
C ARG A 4 -30.80 76.09 46.61
N ARG A 5 -30.17 75.50 45.59
CA ARG A 5 -30.54 74.19 45.06
C ARG A 5 -29.33 73.26 45.14
N THR A 6 -29.52 72.18 45.87
CA THR A 6 -28.57 71.12 46.20
C THR A 6 -28.22 70.29 44.98
N GLU A 7 -26.93 70.06 44.76
CA GLU A 7 -26.38 69.10 43.80
C GLU A 7 -26.57 67.68 44.34
N ASN A 8 -27.31 66.84 43.62
CA ASN A 8 -27.35 65.40 43.85
C ASN A 8 -26.38 64.73 42.86
N ALA A 9 -25.23 64.31 43.36
CA ALA A 9 -24.28 63.49 42.62
C ALA A 9 -24.82 62.06 42.51
N VAL A 10 -25.28 61.67 41.32
CA VAL A 10 -25.55 60.27 40.99
C VAL A 10 -24.22 59.60 40.66
N MET A 11 -23.70 58.83 41.62
CA MET A 11 -22.57 57.94 41.45
C MET A 11 -22.90 56.85 40.41
N ALA A 12 -22.53 57.07 39.15
CA ALA A 12 -22.53 56.03 38.14
C ALA A 12 -21.41 55.03 38.47
N LYS A 13 -21.77 53.93 39.15
CA LYS A 13 -20.88 52.82 39.45
C LYS A 13 -20.57 52.07 38.15
N GLY A 14 -19.55 52.52 37.43
CA GLY A 14 -19.07 51.85 36.22
C GLY A 14 -18.61 50.43 36.56
N TRP A 15 -19.35 49.42 36.07
CA TRP A 15 -18.84 48.05 36.08
C TRP A 15 -17.56 48.00 35.24
N PRO A 16 -16.50 47.31 35.70
CA PRO A 16 -15.22 47.29 35.00
C PRO A 16 -15.33 46.48 33.71
N THR A 17 -15.63 47.13 32.59
CA THR A 17 -15.65 46.59 31.23
C THR A 17 -14.27 46.16 30.71
N ARG A 18 -13.23 46.23 31.54
CA ARG A 18 -11.82 45.93 31.19
C ARG A 18 -11.44 44.46 31.32
N TRP A 19 -12.29 43.63 31.95
CA TRP A 19 -12.00 42.22 32.24
C TRP A 19 -12.73 41.25 31.30
N THR A 20 -13.67 41.73 30.47
CA THR A 20 -14.47 40.89 29.56
C THR A 20 -13.73 40.53 28.27
N THR A 21 -12.83 41.39 27.80
CA THR A 21 -12.00 41.18 26.60
C THR A 21 -10.96 40.05 26.72
N PRO A 22 -10.16 39.91 27.81
CA PRO A 22 -9.19 38.82 27.90
C PRO A 22 -9.86 37.45 28.09
N LEU A 23 -11.03 37.39 28.74
CA LEU A 23 -11.77 36.15 28.94
C LEU A 23 -12.29 35.58 27.61
N LEU A 24 -12.77 36.44 26.71
CA LEU A 24 -13.24 36.05 25.39
C LEU A 24 -12.09 35.52 24.50
N ALA A 25 -10.90 36.11 24.59
CA ALA A 25 -9.72 35.65 23.85
C ALA A 25 -9.23 34.26 24.34
N LEU A 26 -9.32 33.99 25.65
CA LEU A 26 -9.02 32.68 26.25
C LEU A 26 -10.04 31.60 25.87
N ILE A 27 -11.31 31.97 25.68
CA ILE A 27 -12.35 31.04 25.22
C ILE A 27 -12.19 30.75 23.71
N LEU A 28 -11.76 31.73 22.91
CA LEU A 28 -11.52 31.53 21.47
C LEU A 28 -10.29 30.66 21.18
N SER A 29 -9.24 30.71 22.00
CA SER A 29 -8.07 29.84 21.81
C SER A 29 -8.35 28.36 22.14
N ALA A 30 -9.41 28.07 22.92
CA ALA A 30 -9.86 26.71 23.20
C ALA A 30 -10.64 26.06 22.04
N CYS A 31 -11.01 26.83 21.01
CA CYS A 31 -11.65 26.34 19.78
C CYS A 31 -10.65 26.07 18.64
N ALA A 32 -9.35 26.23 18.89
CA ALA A 32 -8.32 25.93 17.90
C ALA A 32 -8.07 24.40 17.87
N THR A 33 -8.07 23.83 16.66
CA THR A 33 -7.69 22.43 16.44
C THR A 33 -6.30 22.18 16.98
N ALA A 34 -6.18 21.26 17.94
CA ALA A 34 -4.90 20.97 18.58
C ALA A 34 -3.96 20.16 17.66
N GLY A 35 -2.67 20.40 17.78
CA GLY A 35 -1.61 19.66 17.09
C GLY A 35 -1.07 20.36 15.82
N PRO A 36 0.13 19.95 15.35
CA PRO A 36 0.78 20.54 14.19
C PRO A 36 0.06 20.17 12.88
N ASP A 37 0.16 21.05 11.89
CA ASP A 37 -0.24 20.71 10.52
C ASP A 37 0.87 19.89 9.85
N TYR A 38 0.49 18.78 9.22
CA TYR A 38 1.44 17.91 8.56
C TYR A 38 2.15 18.64 7.41
N ARG A 39 3.48 18.52 7.39
CA ARG A 39 4.33 18.90 6.26
C ARG A 39 5.32 17.77 6.02
N PRO A 40 5.58 17.40 4.75
CA PRO A 40 6.63 16.43 4.44
C PRO A 40 7.97 16.89 5.06
N PRO A 41 8.74 15.97 5.67
CA PRO A 41 10.07 16.31 6.16
C PRO A 41 10.97 16.82 5.02
N GLU A 42 11.80 17.83 5.27
CA GLU A 42 12.68 18.43 4.24
C GLU A 42 13.59 17.38 3.57
N GLN A 43 14.03 16.39 4.33
CA GLN A 43 14.90 15.29 3.87
C GLN A 43 14.12 14.01 3.52
N SER A 44 12.82 14.10 3.22
CA SER A 44 12.05 12.93 2.81
C SER A 44 12.53 12.39 1.46
N ALA A 45 12.34 11.10 1.21
CA ALA A 45 12.67 10.49 -0.07
C ALA A 45 11.91 11.13 -1.25
N ALA A 46 10.74 11.75 -1.01
CA ALA A 46 9.96 12.43 -2.04
C ALA A 46 10.47 13.85 -2.36
N THR A 47 11.11 14.52 -1.39
CA THR A 47 11.60 15.91 -1.53
C THR A 47 13.11 15.99 -1.73
N ALA A 48 13.81 14.85 -1.68
CA ALA A 48 15.25 14.80 -1.93
C ALA A 48 15.56 15.28 -3.36
N PRO A 49 16.64 16.06 -3.59
CA PRO A 49 17.01 16.54 -4.93
C PRO A 49 17.21 15.43 -5.97
N GLY A 50 17.58 14.21 -5.53
CA GLY A 50 17.73 13.05 -6.40
C GLY A 50 16.44 12.26 -6.66
N ALA A 51 15.32 12.61 -6.02
CA ALA A 51 14.05 11.89 -6.15
C ALA A 51 13.36 12.14 -7.50
N THR A 52 13.57 13.33 -8.06
CA THR A 52 12.94 13.79 -9.32
C THR A 52 13.98 14.13 -10.39
N GLY A 53 15.27 13.91 -10.10
CA GLY A 53 16.36 14.14 -11.03
C GLY A 53 16.62 12.94 -11.94
N ALA A 54 17.27 13.19 -13.07
CA ALA A 54 17.78 12.12 -13.91
C ALA A 54 18.76 11.23 -13.14
N PHE A 55 18.74 9.93 -13.39
CA PHE A 55 19.80 9.04 -12.92
C PHE A 55 21.15 9.56 -13.41
N HIS A 56 22.16 9.56 -12.54
CA HIS A 56 23.51 9.98 -12.92
C HIS A 56 24.07 9.19 -14.13
N SER A 57 23.62 7.95 -14.34
CA SER A 57 24.01 7.12 -15.48
C SER A 57 23.14 7.33 -16.74
N ALA A 58 22.05 8.08 -16.66
CA ALA A 58 21.11 8.30 -17.77
C ALA A 58 21.59 9.39 -18.74
N GLN A 59 22.82 9.22 -19.24
CA GLN A 59 23.49 10.12 -20.16
C GLN A 59 23.53 9.47 -21.55
N GLY A 60 22.72 9.97 -22.47
CA GLY A 60 22.71 9.50 -23.87
C GLY A 60 21.32 9.38 -24.50
N PRO A 61 21.26 9.21 -25.83
CA PRO A 61 20.00 9.16 -26.59
C PRO A 61 19.13 7.93 -26.28
N GLN A 62 19.70 6.90 -25.66
CA GLN A 62 18.99 5.70 -25.23
C GLN A 62 18.10 5.90 -23.99
N PHE A 63 18.24 7.04 -23.31
CA PHE A 63 17.45 7.36 -22.12
C PHE A 63 16.36 8.39 -22.45
N ALA A 64 15.12 8.10 -22.07
CA ALA A 64 14.03 9.06 -22.09
C ALA A 64 13.83 9.64 -20.68
N GLN A 65 13.74 10.96 -20.59
CA GLN A 65 13.49 11.70 -19.33
C GLN A 65 12.00 12.07 -19.15
N GLY A 66 11.12 11.41 -19.92
CA GLY A 66 9.68 11.63 -19.88
C GLY A 66 8.96 10.75 -18.85
N GLU A 67 7.66 10.96 -18.70
CA GLU A 67 6.83 10.08 -17.88
C GLU A 67 6.90 8.63 -18.39
N LEU A 68 7.02 7.70 -17.45
CA LEU A 68 7.02 6.28 -17.77
C LEU A 68 5.60 5.90 -18.23
N PRO A 69 5.44 5.18 -19.36
CA PRO A 69 4.11 4.71 -19.76
C PRO A 69 3.50 3.79 -18.68
N ASP A 70 2.20 3.93 -18.44
CA ASP A 70 1.45 3.08 -17.48
C ASP A 70 1.69 1.58 -17.72
N HIS A 71 1.76 1.18 -18.99
CA HIS A 71 2.00 -0.19 -19.43
C HIS A 71 3.44 -0.36 -19.93
N TRP A 72 4.41 0.00 -19.08
CA TRP A 72 5.84 0.05 -19.42
C TRP A 72 6.39 -1.26 -20.03
N TRP A 73 5.80 -2.41 -19.74
CA TRP A 73 6.24 -3.70 -20.30
C TRP A 73 6.01 -3.79 -21.82
N ARG A 74 5.10 -2.99 -22.38
CA ARG A 74 4.88 -2.91 -23.84
C ARG A 74 6.10 -2.38 -24.59
N LEU A 75 7.06 -1.77 -23.89
CA LEU A 75 8.34 -1.35 -24.47
C LEU A 75 9.19 -2.53 -24.97
N TYR A 76 8.93 -3.76 -24.50
CA TYR A 76 9.56 -4.97 -25.06
C TYR A 76 9.00 -5.35 -26.44
N ALA A 77 7.87 -4.76 -26.86
CA ALA A 77 7.21 -5.01 -28.14
C ALA A 77 6.88 -6.49 -28.39
N ASP A 78 6.42 -7.20 -27.35
CA ASP A 78 6.07 -8.62 -27.42
C ASP A 78 4.61 -8.85 -26.97
N PRO A 79 3.69 -9.20 -27.88
CA PRO A 79 2.28 -9.37 -27.56
C PRO A 79 2.00 -10.55 -26.62
N LEU A 80 2.89 -11.54 -26.55
CA LEU A 80 2.74 -12.66 -25.62
C LEU A 80 3.01 -12.18 -24.19
N LEU A 81 4.05 -11.37 -23.99
CA LEU A 81 4.33 -10.74 -22.70
C LEU A 81 3.15 -9.86 -22.26
N ASP A 82 2.59 -9.07 -23.17
CA ASP A 82 1.43 -8.22 -22.88
C ASP A 82 0.26 -9.04 -22.35
N GLY A 83 -0.08 -10.14 -23.03
CA GLY A 83 -1.16 -11.04 -22.61
C GLY A 83 -0.89 -11.72 -21.27
N LEU A 84 0.36 -12.11 -20.97
CA LEU A 84 0.72 -12.70 -19.68
C LEU A 84 0.60 -11.70 -18.52
N VAL A 85 1.02 -10.44 -18.74
CA VAL A 85 0.89 -9.40 -17.71
C VAL A 85 -0.58 -9.07 -17.47
N GLU A 86 -1.40 -8.95 -18.51
CA GLU A 86 -2.84 -8.71 -18.37
C GLU A 86 -3.54 -9.84 -17.62
N GLN A 87 -3.22 -11.10 -17.92
CA GLN A 87 -3.72 -12.25 -17.17
C GLN A 87 -3.28 -12.24 -15.71
N ALA A 88 -2.01 -11.92 -15.44
CA ALA A 88 -1.48 -11.83 -14.09
C ALA A 88 -2.19 -10.73 -13.29
N LEU A 89 -2.35 -9.53 -13.85
CA LEU A 89 -3.06 -8.44 -13.18
C LEU A 89 -4.54 -8.78 -12.92
N ALA A 90 -5.19 -9.56 -13.79
CA ALA A 90 -6.58 -9.97 -13.59
C ALA A 90 -6.76 -11.07 -12.54
N ALA A 91 -5.81 -12.02 -12.44
CA ALA A 91 -5.97 -13.22 -11.64
C ALA A 91 -5.15 -13.25 -10.33
N ASN A 92 -4.22 -12.32 -10.12
CA ASN A 92 -3.30 -12.35 -8.99
C ASN A 92 -4.02 -12.14 -7.63
N ALA A 93 -3.74 -13.05 -6.69
CA ALA A 93 -4.37 -13.05 -5.36
C ALA A 93 -3.86 -11.91 -4.46
N ASP A 94 -2.59 -11.52 -4.59
CA ASP A 94 -2.01 -10.42 -3.82
C ASP A 94 -2.68 -9.09 -4.19
N LEU A 95 -3.01 -8.89 -5.47
CA LEU A 95 -3.74 -7.70 -5.91
C LEU A 95 -5.17 -7.67 -5.33
N ARG A 96 -5.86 -8.82 -5.31
CA ARG A 96 -7.17 -8.95 -4.67
C ARG A 96 -7.11 -8.65 -3.16
N GLN A 97 -6.04 -9.09 -2.49
CA GLN A 97 -5.83 -8.76 -1.09
C GLN A 97 -5.60 -7.26 -0.90
N ALA A 98 -4.82 -6.62 -1.78
CA ALA A 98 -4.60 -5.18 -1.74
C ALA A 98 -5.90 -4.37 -1.99
N ASP A 99 -6.75 -4.82 -2.92
CA ASP A 99 -8.10 -4.26 -3.13
C ASP A 99 -8.98 -4.36 -1.88
N ALA A 100 -8.94 -5.51 -1.19
CA ALA A 100 -9.68 -5.72 0.05
C ALA A 100 -9.18 -4.81 1.18
N ASN A 101 -7.85 -4.63 1.29
CA ASN A 101 -7.26 -3.72 2.27
C ASN A 101 -7.65 -2.26 2.01
N LEU A 102 -7.69 -1.82 0.74
CA LEU A 102 -8.18 -0.49 0.39
C LEU A 102 -9.66 -0.32 0.76
N THR A 103 -10.48 -1.33 0.49
CA THR A 103 -11.90 -1.33 0.87
C THR A 103 -12.08 -1.24 2.39
N LEU A 104 -11.27 -1.97 3.15
CA LEU A 104 -11.25 -1.91 4.61
C LEU A 104 -10.88 -0.50 5.10
N ALA A 105 -9.83 0.11 4.55
CA ALA A 105 -9.42 1.47 4.92
C ALA A 105 -10.53 2.50 4.65
N GLN A 106 -11.24 2.35 3.52
CA GLN A 106 -12.39 3.21 3.19
C GLN A 106 -13.55 3.04 4.18
N ALA A 107 -13.82 1.80 4.62
CA ALA A 107 -14.84 1.54 5.64
C ALA A 107 -14.48 2.18 6.99
N VAL A 108 -13.21 2.12 7.39
CA VAL A 108 -12.71 2.79 8.60
C VAL A 108 -12.82 4.31 8.50
N LEU A 109 -12.53 4.89 7.33
CA LEU A 109 -12.76 6.32 7.08
C LEU A 109 -14.24 6.69 7.24
N GLN A 110 -15.17 5.89 6.69
CA GLN A 110 -16.60 6.12 6.86
C GLN A 110 -17.04 6.06 8.33
N GLU A 111 -16.46 5.14 9.12
CA GLU A 111 -16.69 5.08 10.56
C GLU A 111 -16.17 6.34 11.28
N ALA A 112 -14.97 6.81 10.94
CA ALA A 112 -14.41 8.05 11.48
C ALA A 112 -15.28 9.27 11.13
N GLU A 113 -15.78 9.34 9.89
CA GLU A 113 -16.71 10.38 9.45
C GLU A 113 -18.09 10.28 10.12
N ALA A 114 -18.57 9.08 10.47
CA ALA A 114 -19.79 8.91 11.25
C ALA A 114 -19.61 9.47 12.67
N GLY A 115 -18.37 9.53 13.18
CA GLY A 115 -18.04 10.11 14.48
C GLY A 115 -18.38 11.59 14.65
N ARG A 116 -18.56 12.36 13.56
CA ARG A 116 -19.05 13.77 13.61
C ARG A 116 -20.57 13.89 13.49
N ALA A 117 -21.29 12.80 13.24
CA ALA A 117 -22.73 12.82 13.09
C ALA A 117 -23.45 12.74 14.45
N ILE A 118 -24.75 13.08 14.45
CA ILE A 118 -25.62 12.79 15.59
C ILE A 118 -25.81 11.27 15.65
N THR A 119 -25.51 10.67 16.79
CA THR A 119 -25.81 9.26 17.04
C THR A 119 -27.12 9.17 17.79
N THR A 120 -28.04 8.34 17.30
CA THR A 120 -29.31 8.06 17.96
C THR A 120 -29.39 6.59 18.32
N SER A 121 -29.83 6.28 19.53
CA SER A 121 -30.03 4.90 19.95
C SER A 121 -31.40 4.72 20.60
N ILE A 122 -31.94 3.52 20.43
CA ILE A 122 -33.14 3.05 21.11
C ILE A 122 -32.73 1.85 21.95
N ALA A 123 -33.10 1.86 23.22
CA ALA A 123 -32.82 0.78 24.14
C ALA A 123 -34.08 0.47 24.95
N GLY A 124 -34.33 -0.81 25.19
CA GLY A 124 -35.38 -1.26 26.09
C GLY A 124 -34.83 -2.34 27.01
N GLY A 125 -35.20 -2.27 28.28
CA GLY A 125 -34.69 -3.13 29.33
C GLY A 125 -35.80 -3.66 30.23
N GLU A 126 -35.52 -4.79 30.86
CA GLU A 126 -36.28 -5.30 31.99
C GLU A 126 -35.30 -5.45 33.16
N THR A 127 -35.66 -4.89 34.31
CA THR A 127 -34.84 -4.98 35.53
C THR A 127 -35.67 -5.58 36.66
N LEU A 128 -35.20 -6.70 37.22
CA LEU A 128 -35.75 -7.27 38.46
C LEU A 128 -34.90 -6.79 39.64
N SER A 129 -35.47 -5.95 40.50
CA SER A 129 -34.84 -5.48 41.73
C SER A 129 -35.42 -6.20 42.94
N ARG A 130 -34.57 -6.86 43.73
CA ARG A 130 -34.93 -7.47 45.02
C ARG A 130 -34.20 -6.75 46.14
N PRO A 131 -34.85 -5.82 46.86
CA PRO A 131 -34.21 -5.16 47.98
C PRO A 131 -33.91 -6.19 49.08
N SER A 132 -32.66 -6.25 49.54
CA SER A 132 -32.25 -7.09 50.68
C SER A 132 -31.79 -6.22 51.84
N GLY A 133 -32.49 -6.28 52.98
CA GLY A 133 -32.12 -5.64 54.23
C GLY A 133 -32.45 -6.54 55.43
N VAL A 134 -31.68 -6.41 56.52
CA VAL A 134 -31.88 -7.23 57.74
C VAL A 134 -33.28 -6.98 58.29
N GLY A 135 -34.12 -8.03 58.28
CA GLY A 135 -35.48 -7.99 58.84
C GLY A 135 -36.60 -7.62 57.86
N GLN A 136 -36.32 -7.36 56.57
CA GLN A 136 -37.38 -7.11 55.58
C GLN A 136 -37.27 -8.02 54.35
N HIS A 137 -38.27 -8.88 54.16
CA HIS A 137 -38.45 -9.71 52.97
C HIS A 137 -39.42 -9.00 52.03
N LEU A 138 -38.92 -8.05 51.22
CA LEU A 138 -39.76 -7.36 50.24
C LEU A 138 -39.88 -8.19 48.95
N PRO A 139 -41.08 -8.28 48.34
CA PRO A 139 -41.24 -8.89 47.03
C PRO A 139 -40.39 -8.15 46.00
N GLY A 140 -39.83 -8.90 45.05
CA GLY A 140 -39.06 -8.32 43.94
C GLY A 140 -39.94 -7.46 43.05
N THR A 141 -39.43 -6.30 42.65
CA THR A 141 -40.09 -5.41 41.69
C THR A 141 -39.48 -5.61 40.32
N ILE A 142 -40.35 -5.85 39.33
CA ILE A 142 -39.96 -5.87 37.91
C ILE A 142 -40.26 -4.48 37.33
N GLY A 143 -39.24 -3.86 36.73
CA GLY A 143 -39.36 -2.62 35.98
C GLY A 143 -39.07 -2.88 34.50
N TYR A 144 -39.83 -2.22 33.63
CA TYR A 144 -39.57 -2.17 32.19
C TYR A 144 -39.22 -0.73 31.83
N ASP A 145 -38.20 -0.55 31.00
CA ASP A 145 -37.79 0.75 30.48
C ASP A 145 -37.70 0.70 28.95
N LEU A 146 -38.04 1.82 28.33
CA LEU A 146 -37.84 2.07 26.91
C LEU A 146 -37.35 3.51 26.78
N GLY A 147 -36.16 3.68 26.22
CA GLY A 147 -35.49 4.97 26.08
C GLY A 147 -35.03 5.21 24.65
N LEU A 148 -35.18 6.45 24.21
CA LEU A 148 -34.54 6.96 23.01
C LEU A 148 -33.54 8.03 23.43
N SER A 149 -32.31 7.94 22.93
CA SER A 149 -31.26 8.91 23.22
C SER A 149 -30.61 9.41 21.94
N ALA A 150 -30.16 10.66 21.97
CA ALA A 150 -29.40 11.28 20.89
C ALA A 150 -28.16 11.95 21.49
N SER A 151 -27.00 11.74 20.86
CA SER A 151 -25.72 12.33 21.27
C SER A 151 -25.07 13.02 20.07
N TYR A 152 -24.60 14.25 20.28
CA TYR A 152 -23.87 15.02 19.28
C TYR A 152 -22.53 15.46 19.87
N PRO A 153 -21.40 14.92 19.39
CA PRO A 153 -20.11 15.31 19.91
C PRO A 153 -19.71 16.69 19.38
N LEU A 154 -19.33 17.59 20.29
CA LEU A 154 -18.76 18.89 19.93
C LEU A 154 -17.24 18.77 19.79
N ASP A 155 -16.71 18.98 18.59
CA ASP A 155 -15.28 18.85 18.29
C ASP A 155 -14.48 20.12 18.60
N LEU A 156 -14.48 20.56 19.86
CA LEU A 156 -13.86 21.84 20.27
C LEU A 156 -12.34 21.86 20.09
N ASN A 157 -11.67 20.72 20.32
CA ASN A 157 -10.22 20.59 20.22
C ASN A 157 -9.75 19.96 18.89
N GLY A 158 -10.66 19.69 17.96
CA GLY A 158 -10.34 19.10 16.65
C GLY A 158 -9.97 17.62 16.67
N ARG A 159 -10.27 16.88 17.74
CA ARG A 159 -9.96 15.44 17.85
C ARG A 159 -10.66 14.63 16.75
N ILE A 160 -11.93 14.92 16.46
CA ILE A 160 -12.69 14.20 15.43
C ILE A 160 -12.15 14.59 14.05
N LYS A 161 -11.91 15.88 13.81
CA LYS A 161 -11.30 16.36 12.57
C LYS A 161 -9.95 15.69 12.29
N ARG A 162 -9.05 15.62 13.27
CA ARG A 162 -7.74 14.95 13.12
C ARG A 162 -7.85 13.44 12.95
N ALA A 163 -8.84 12.79 13.57
CA ALA A 163 -9.10 11.36 13.35
C ALA A 163 -9.54 11.09 11.90
N ILE A 164 -10.43 11.92 11.34
CA ILE A 164 -10.85 11.82 9.93
C ILE A 164 -9.65 12.07 9.00
N GLU A 165 -8.84 13.10 9.28
CA GLU A 165 -7.62 13.39 8.51
C GLU A 165 -6.65 12.20 8.49
N ALA A 166 -6.44 11.56 9.65
CA ALA A 166 -5.60 10.36 9.75
C ALA A 166 -6.18 9.19 8.93
N SER A 167 -7.48 8.90 9.04
CA SER A 167 -8.12 7.83 8.26
C SER A 167 -8.09 8.12 6.75
N HIS A 168 -8.15 9.38 6.35
CA HIS A 168 -7.97 9.77 4.95
C HIS A 168 -6.56 9.44 4.45
N ALA A 169 -5.53 9.75 5.24
CA ALA A 169 -4.15 9.40 4.93
C ALA A 169 -3.94 7.88 4.86
N ASP A 170 -4.62 7.10 5.71
CA ASP A 170 -4.57 5.63 5.67
C ASP A 170 -5.20 5.04 4.39
N VAL A 171 -6.26 5.67 3.87
CA VAL A 171 -6.86 5.31 2.56
C VAL A 171 -5.88 5.60 1.43
N GLU A 172 -5.24 6.77 1.44
CA GLU A 172 -4.22 7.14 0.45
C GLU A 172 -3.03 6.19 0.50
N ALA A 173 -2.55 5.83 1.69
CA ALA A 173 -1.48 4.86 1.88
C ALA A 173 -1.86 3.46 1.36
N SER A 174 -3.10 3.02 1.62
CA SER A 174 -3.60 1.73 1.12
C SER A 174 -3.75 1.72 -0.41
N ALA A 175 -4.14 2.85 -1.01
CA ALA A 175 -4.20 2.99 -2.46
C ALA A 175 -2.79 2.92 -3.09
N ALA A 176 -1.82 3.63 -2.50
CA ALA A 176 -0.42 3.57 -2.94
C ALA A 176 0.18 2.16 -2.79
N ALA A 177 -0.12 1.46 -1.69
CA ALA A 177 0.32 0.08 -1.48
C ALA A 177 -0.27 -0.88 -2.55
N ARG A 178 -1.54 -0.68 -2.92
CA ARG A 178 -2.17 -1.42 -4.01
C ARG A 178 -1.49 -1.17 -5.35
N ASP A 179 -1.18 0.08 -5.68
CA ASP A 179 -0.51 0.40 -6.94
C ASP A 179 0.92 -0.14 -6.97
N TYR A 180 1.62 -0.17 -5.83
CA TYR A 180 2.90 -0.86 -5.70
C TYR A 180 2.80 -2.36 -6.01
N VAL A 181 1.76 -3.04 -5.51
CA VAL A 181 1.51 -4.46 -5.83
C VAL A 181 1.30 -4.66 -7.33
N LYS A 182 0.53 -3.80 -8.02
CA LYS A 182 0.37 -3.89 -9.48
C LYS A 182 1.69 -3.82 -10.23
N VAL A 183 2.53 -2.84 -9.90
CA VAL A 183 3.86 -2.66 -10.51
C VAL A 183 4.73 -3.89 -10.25
N SER A 184 4.67 -4.43 -9.03
CA SER A 184 5.46 -5.60 -8.62
C SER A 184 5.02 -6.87 -9.35
N VAL A 185 3.71 -7.08 -9.52
CA VAL A 185 3.15 -8.20 -10.29
C VAL A 185 3.58 -8.12 -11.75
N ALA A 186 3.41 -6.96 -12.39
CA ALA A 186 3.85 -6.77 -13.77
C ALA A 186 5.37 -7.03 -13.94
N ALA A 187 6.19 -6.52 -13.01
CA ALA A 187 7.64 -6.72 -13.04
C ALA A 187 8.04 -8.19 -12.79
N ALA A 188 7.37 -8.88 -11.87
CA ALA A 188 7.61 -10.29 -11.60
C ALA A 188 7.25 -11.16 -12.81
N THR A 189 6.12 -10.89 -13.46
CA THR A 189 5.70 -11.58 -14.70
C THR A 189 6.70 -11.35 -15.82
N ALA A 190 7.11 -10.11 -16.07
CA ALA A 190 8.11 -9.78 -17.10
C ALA A 190 9.46 -10.45 -16.82
N ARG A 191 9.89 -10.50 -15.55
CA ARG A 191 11.12 -11.20 -15.15
C ARG A 191 11.02 -12.71 -15.39
N ALA A 192 9.91 -13.33 -14.98
CA ALA A 192 9.69 -14.77 -15.20
C ALA A 192 9.66 -15.10 -16.69
N TYR A 193 9.00 -14.28 -17.50
CA TYR A 193 9.00 -14.40 -18.95
C TYR A 193 10.42 -14.35 -19.53
N ALA A 194 11.21 -13.34 -19.18
CA ALA A 194 12.59 -13.20 -19.64
C ALA A 194 13.47 -14.39 -19.21
N GLN A 195 13.25 -14.95 -18.03
CA GLN A 195 13.96 -16.14 -17.55
C GLN A 195 13.65 -17.37 -18.39
N VAL A 196 12.38 -17.59 -18.76
CA VAL A 196 11.98 -18.68 -19.66
C VAL A 196 12.61 -18.50 -21.05
N CYS A 197 12.59 -17.28 -21.59
CA CYS A 197 13.25 -16.99 -22.88
C CYS A 197 14.76 -17.27 -22.83
N ALA A 198 15.44 -16.83 -21.77
CA ALA A 198 16.86 -17.09 -21.58
C ALA A 198 17.16 -18.59 -21.44
N ALA A 199 16.32 -19.34 -20.70
CA ALA A 199 16.46 -20.77 -20.54
C ALA A 199 16.28 -21.52 -21.88
N ASN A 200 15.28 -21.15 -22.68
CA ASN A 200 15.05 -21.72 -24.01
C ASN A 200 16.23 -21.43 -24.96
N TYR A 201 16.78 -20.22 -24.92
CA TYR A 201 17.96 -19.88 -25.71
C TYR A 201 19.18 -20.71 -25.29
N ALA A 202 19.42 -20.84 -23.99
CA ALA A 202 20.51 -21.67 -23.46
C ALA A 202 20.35 -23.14 -23.87
N LEU A 203 19.13 -23.68 -23.81
CA LEU A 203 18.82 -25.03 -24.25
C LEU A 203 19.14 -25.23 -25.74
N ALA A 204 18.72 -24.30 -26.60
CA ALA A 204 18.99 -24.37 -28.04
C ALA A 204 20.49 -24.34 -28.36
N VAL A 205 21.26 -23.49 -27.65
CA VAL A 205 22.72 -23.43 -27.77
C VAL A 205 23.36 -24.76 -27.33
N ASN A 206 22.94 -25.31 -26.19
CA ASN A 206 23.47 -26.58 -25.69
C ASN A 206 23.18 -27.74 -26.65
N GLN A 207 21.98 -27.79 -27.23
CA GLN A 207 21.64 -28.78 -28.27
C GLN A 207 22.55 -28.66 -29.50
N ARG A 208 22.88 -27.42 -29.92
CA ARG A 208 23.83 -27.16 -31.02
C ARG A 208 25.23 -27.67 -30.68
N VAL A 209 25.69 -27.47 -29.44
CA VAL A 209 26.98 -27.97 -28.97
C VAL A 209 27.01 -29.50 -29.01
N VAL A 210 25.98 -30.18 -28.51
CA VAL A 210 25.88 -31.65 -28.56
C VAL A 210 25.92 -32.16 -30.00
N ALA A 211 25.18 -31.53 -30.91
CA ALA A 211 25.20 -31.90 -32.33
C ALA A 211 26.61 -31.77 -32.93
N LEU A 212 27.31 -30.67 -32.65
CA LEU A 212 28.67 -30.45 -33.13
C LEU A 212 29.67 -31.49 -32.58
N GLN A 213 29.54 -31.87 -31.31
CA GLN A 213 30.37 -32.93 -30.72
C GLN A 213 30.11 -34.29 -31.39
N ARG A 214 28.84 -34.60 -31.72
CA ARG A 214 28.48 -35.83 -32.45
C ARG A 214 29.06 -35.85 -33.85
N ASP A 215 29.04 -34.73 -34.56
CA ASP A 215 29.66 -34.62 -35.89
C ASP A 215 31.18 -34.83 -35.83
N THR A 216 31.83 -34.24 -34.81
CA THR A 216 33.26 -34.40 -34.55
C THR A 216 33.62 -35.85 -34.27
N LEU A 217 32.88 -36.52 -33.38
CA LEU A 217 33.01 -37.96 -33.12
C LEU A 217 32.84 -38.78 -34.41
N GLY A 218 31.85 -38.45 -35.23
CA GLY A 218 31.64 -39.09 -36.54
C GLY A 218 32.84 -38.95 -37.47
N ALA A 219 33.43 -37.76 -37.56
CA ALA A 219 34.64 -37.51 -38.33
C ALA A 219 35.86 -38.28 -37.80
N THR A 220 36.10 -38.25 -36.48
CA THR A 220 37.20 -38.98 -35.84
C THR A 220 37.10 -40.48 -36.05
N ARG A 221 35.88 -41.05 -35.97
CA ARG A 221 35.64 -42.48 -36.27
C ARG A 221 35.96 -42.82 -37.74
N ARG A 222 35.61 -41.95 -38.70
CA ARG A 222 35.96 -42.16 -40.12
C ARG A 222 37.46 -42.11 -40.36
N LEU A 223 38.15 -41.15 -39.74
CA LEU A 223 39.60 -41.00 -39.82
C LEU A 223 40.35 -42.21 -39.24
N ALA A 224 39.96 -42.67 -38.05
CA ALA A 224 40.53 -43.87 -37.43
C ALA A 224 40.33 -45.13 -38.29
N LYS A 225 39.12 -45.33 -38.86
CA LYS A 225 38.85 -46.44 -39.79
C LYS A 225 39.70 -46.37 -41.07
N GLY A 226 40.04 -45.17 -41.53
CA GLY A 226 40.94 -44.94 -42.66
C GLY A 226 42.43 -45.00 -42.31
N GLY A 227 42.80 -45.43 -41.09
CA GLY A 227 44.19 -45.52 -40.63
C GLY A 227 44.84 -44.18 -40.24
N ARG A 228 44.07 -43.09 -40.17
CA ARG A 228 44.53 -41.74 -39.80
C ARG A 228 43.96 -41.30 -38.45
N GLY A 229 44.28 -42.02 -37.38
CA GLY A 229 43.86 -41.71 -36.01
C GLY A 229 43.99 -42.91 -35.08
N THR A 230 43.77 -42.73 -33.79
CA THR A 230 43.87 -43.79 -32.77
C THR A 230 42.52 -44.13 -32.12
N ALA A 231 42.43 -45.30 -31.48
CA ALA A 231 41.28 -45.65 -30.65
C ALA A 231 41.09 -44.67 -29.48
N PHE A 232 42.19 -44.12 -28.96
CA PHE A 232 42.16 -43.11 -27.90
C PHE A 232 41.47 -41.82 -28.35
N ASP A 233 41.69 -41.37 -29.60
CA ASP A 233 41.03 -40.18 -30.15
C ASP A 233 39.51 -40.37 -30.24
N VAL A 234 39.06 -41.58 -30.61
CA VAL A 234 37.63 -41.92 -30.64
C VAL A 234 37.04 -41.92 -29.23
N SER A 235 37.73 -42.51 -28.25
CA SER A 235 37.27 -42.52 -26.86
C SER A 235 37.20 -41.11 -26.27
N ARG A 236 38.16 -40.23 -26.57
CA ARG A 236 38.11 -38.82 -26.18
C ARG A 236 36.94 -38.07 -26.80
N ALA A 237 36.70 -38.26 -28.10
CA ALA A 237 35.58 -37.63 -28.78
C ALA A 237 34.22 -38.16 -28.26
N GLN A 238 34.15 -39.45 -27.89
CA GLN A 238 32.96 -40.01 -27.25
C GLN A 238 32.71 -39.36 -25.89
N ALA A 239 33.73 -39.27 -25.04
CA ALA A 239 33.62 -38.64 -23.73
C ALA A 239 33.13 -37.17 -23.84
N ALA A 240 33.61 -36.42 -24.83
CA ALA A 240 33.15 -35.06 -25.09
C ALA A 240 31.66 -34.96 -25.48
N VAL A 241 31.12 -35.96 -26.19
CA VAL A 241 29.68 -36.03 -26.49
C VAL A 241 28.87 -36.29 -25.22
N GLU A 242 29.30 -37.24 -24.39
CA GLU A 242 28.60 -37.58 -23.14
C GLU A 242 28.61 -36.40 -22.17
N GLU A 243 29.75 -35.71 -22.04
CA GLU A 243 29.88 -34.51 -21.20
C GLU A 243 28.95 -33.38 -21.67
N ALA A 244 28.92 -33.10 -22.99
CA ALA A 244 28.03 -32.10 -23.56
C ALA A 244 26.55 -32.47 -23.41
N ALA A 245 26.20 -33.76 -23.56
CA ALA A 245 24.84 -34.25 -23.41
C ALA A 245 24.34 -34.12 -21.96
N ALA A 246 25.18 -34.50 -20.98
CA ALA A 246 24.87 -34.34 -19.56
C ALA A 246 24.64 -32.87 -19.18
N GLY A 247 25.45 -31.95 -19.72
CA GLY A 247 25.28 -30.51 -19.51
C GLY A 247 24.00 -29.94 -20.13
N ALA A 248 23.47 -30.56 -21.18
CA ALA A 248 22.22 -30.14 -21.83
C ALA A 248 20.96 -30.60 -21.06
N GLU A 249 20.99 -31.76 -20.42
CA GLU A 249 19.84 -32.30 -19.67
C GLU A 249 19.55 -31.55 -18.37
N GLY A 250 20.56 -30.97 -17.72
CA GLY A 250 20.40 -30.16 -16.51
C GLY A 250 19.69 -28.80 -16.73
N GLY A 251 19.43 -28.40 -17.98
CA GLY A 251 18.87 -27.09 -18.34
C GLY A 251 17.41 -27.10 -18.80
N ALA A 252 16.71 -28.24 -18.78
CA ALA A 252 15.32 -28.33 -19.23
C ALA A 252 14.37 -27.65 -18.23
N VAL A 253 14.08 -26.36 -18.44
CA VAL A 253 13.01 -25.64 -17.74
C VAL A 253 11.69 -25.91 -18.46
N PHE A 254 10.67 -26.28 -17.68
CA PHE A 254 9.29 -26.54 -18.11
C PHE A 254 8.78 -25.45 -19.06
N VAL A 255 8.39 -25.84 -20.27
CA VAL A 255 7.68 -24.99 -21.24
C VAL A 255 6.19 -25.26 -21.05
N PRO A 256 5.38 -24.31 -20.53
CA PRO A 256 3.95 -24.45 -20.58
C PRO A 256 3.48 -24.37 -22.04
N SER A 257 2.59 -25.28 -22.39
CA SER A 257 1.94 -25.36 -23.71
C SER A 257 0.94 -24.22 -23.93
#